data_AF-A0A7G6X444-F1
#
_entry.id   AF-A0A7G6X444-F1
#
_cell.length_a   1.000
_cell.length_b   1.000
_cell.length_c   1.000
_cell.angle_alpha   90.00
_cell.angle_beta   90.00
_cell.angle_gamma   90.00
#
_symmetry.space_group_name_H-M   'P 1'
#
loop_
_entity.id
_entity.type
_entity.pdbx_description
1 polymer ?
#
loop_
_entity_poly.entity_id
_entity_poly.type
_entity_poly.pdbx_seq_one_letter_code
_entity_poly.pdbx_strand_id
1 'polypeptide(L)' 'MWGLAAAELGPGASESAIAERWPQWYAANRALIGPDPDLLYPGQALRIPAPATNHPVPPTHQEK' A
#
# COMPACT_ATOMS: atom_id res chain seq x y z
N MET A 1 10.65 4.61 4.66
CA MET A 1 9.57 3.92 3.91
C MET A 1 9.72 3.96 2.39
N TRP A 2 10.42 4.93 1.80
CA TRP A 2 10.63 5.01 0.33
C TRP A 2 11.22 3.73 -0.29
N GLY A 3 12.24 3.15 0.36
CA GLY A 3 12.89 1.93 -0.14
C GLY A 3 11.99 0.70 -0.22
N LEU A 4 10.93 0.62 0.58
CA LEU A 4 9.99 -0.51 0.56
C LEU A 4 9.04 -0.42 -0.65
N ALA A 5 8.51 0.78 -0.92
CA ALA A 5 7.71 1.05 -2.11
C ALA A 5 8.55 0.93 -3.40
N ALA A 6 9.82 1.34 -3.37
CA ALA A 6 10.75 1.14 -4.48
C ALA A 6 11.07 -0.35 -4.71
N ALA A 7 11.25 -1.14 -3.64
CA ALA A 7 11.49 -2.57 -3.74
C ALA A 7 10.27 -3.33 -4.30
N GLU A 8 9.04 -2.91 -3.95
CA GLU A 8 7.80 -3.48 -4.51
C GLU A 8 7.64 -3.16 -6.00
N LEU A 9 7.89 -1.91 -6.42
CA LEU A 9 7.75 -1.49 -7.81
C LEU A 9 8.92 -1.95 -8.70
N GLY A 10 10.05 -2.32 -8.10
CA GLY A 10 11.23 -2.81 -8.78
C GLY A 10 12.13 -1.71 -9.37
N PRO A 11 13.26 -2.08 -9.98
CA PRO A 11 14.31 -1.15 -10.40
C PRO A 11 13.93 -0.20 -11.55
N GLY A 12 12.75 -0.39 -12.17
CA GLY A 12 12.22 0.48 -13.22
C GLY A 12 11.24 1.54 -12.73
N ALA A 13 10.97 1.60 -11.42
CA ALA A 13 9.98 2.48 -10.85
C ALA A 13 10.43 3.95 -10.86
N SER A 14 9.59 4.84 -11.39
CA SER A 14 9.83 6.28 -11.28
C SER A 14 9.54 6.78 -9.87
N GLU A 15 10.24 7.83 -9.44
CA GLU A 15 10.03 8.48 -8.13
C GLU A 15 8.58 8.87 -7.90
N SER A 16 7.87 9.33 -8.93
CA SER A 16 6.43 9.64 -8.88
C SER A 16 5.58 8.41 -8.53
N ALA A 17 5.89 7.25 -9.14
CA ALA A 17 5.18 6.01 -8.85
C ALA A 17 5.44 5.54 -7.41
N ILE A 18 6.67 5.72 -6.91
CA ILE A 18 7.05 5.45 -5.52
C ILE A 18 6.31 6.43 -4.58
N ALA A 19 6.23 7.72 -4.97
CA ALA A 19 5.50 8.78 -4.27
C ALA A 19 3.99 8.50 -4.16
N GLU A 20 3.40 7.81 -5.14
CA GLU A 20 2.00 7.38 -5.12
C GLU A 20 1.79 6.06 -4.36
N ARG A 21 2.84 5.24 -4.21
CA ARG A 21 2.76 3.96 -3.48
C ARG A 21 3.06 4.04 -2.00
N TRP A 22 4.00 4.86 -1.56
CA TRP A 22 4.29 4.97 -0.13
C TRP A 22 3.07 5.34 0.76
N PRO A 23 2.08 6.15 0.34
CA PRO A 23 0.93 6.46 1.18
C PRO A 23 -0.01 5.24 1.32
N GLN A 24 -0.09 4.41 0.29
CA GLN A 24 -0.88 3.16 0.31
C GLN A 24 -0.24 2.14 1.25
N TRP A 25 1.09 2.05 1.22
CA TRP A 25 1.86 1.29 2.20
C TRP A 25 1.61 1.80 3.62
N TYR A 26 1.66 3.11 3.85
CA TYR A 26 1.38 3.69 5.15
C TYR A 26 -0.07 3.40 5.58
N ALA A 27 -1.06 3.56 4.71
CA ALA A 27 -2.47 3.30 5.03
C ALA A 27 -2.72 1.83 5.39
N ALA A 28 -2.19 0.89 4.61
CA ALA A 28 -2.34 -0.55 4.88
C ALA A 28 -1.63 -0.99 6.17
N ASN A 29 -0.54 -0.31 6.52
CA ASN A 29 0.25 -0.61 7.71
C ASN A 29 -0.02 0.35 8.87
N ARG A 30 -0.96 1.29 8.74
CA ARG A 30 -1.23 2.33 9.75
C ARG A 30 -1.65 1.72 11.09
N ALA A 31 -2.39 0.61 11.03
CA ALA A 31 -2.79 -0.16 12.21
C ALA A 31 -1.59 -0.80 12.93
N LEU A 32 -0.48 -1.02 12.22
CA LEU A 32 0.74 -1.69 12.69
C LEU A 32 1.85 -0.70 13.05
N ILE A 33 1.95 0.40 12.31
CA ILE A 33 2.90 1.51 12.52
C ILE A 33 2.41 2.44 13.64
N GLY A 34 1.10 2.58 13.81
CA GLY A 34 0.51 3.48 14.78
C GLY A 34 0.57 4.96 14.33
N PRO A 35 0.42 5.90 15.28
CA PRO A 35 0.35 7.34 14.96
C PRO A 35 1.69 7.90 14.47
N ASP A 36 2.81 7.19 14.71
CA ASP A 36 4.14 7.70 14.45
C ASP A 36 4.82 6.95 13.29
N PRO A 37 4.86 7.54 12.08
CA PRO A 37 5.45 6.90 10.90
C PRO A 37 6.98 6.77 10.96
N ASP A 38 7.65 7.49 11.86
CA ASP A 38 9.10 7.44 12.05
C ASP A 38 9.55 6.20 12.86
N LEU A 39 8.63 5.53 13.56
CA LEU A 39 8.90 4.33 14.36
C LEU A 39 8.82 3.02 13.54
N LEU A 40 9.40 3.00 12.33
CA LEU A 40 9.58 1.73 11.62
C LEU A 40 10.76 0.96 12.22
N TYR A 41 10.45 -0.04 13.05
CA TYR A 41 11.48 -0.92 13.58
C TYR A 41 11.90 -1.99 12.56
N PRO A 42 13.20 -2.24 12.38
CA PRO A 42 13.67 -3.38 11.59
C PRO A 42 13.18 -4.69 12.21
N GLY A 43 12.59 -5.56 11.40
CA GLY A 43 11.97 -6.82 11.84
C GLY A 43 10.44 -6.80 11.89
N GLN A 44 9.82 -5.63 11.70
CA GLN A 44 8.37 -5.51 11.62
C GLN A 44 7.86 -6.03 10.26
N ALA A 45 7.02 -7.07 10.30
CA ALA A 45 6.41 -7.65 9.10
C ALA A 45 5.31 -6.72 8.57
N LEU A 46 5.68 -5.81 7.67
CA LEU A 46 4.74 -4.94 6.98
C LEU A 46 3.90 -5.76 6.00
N ARG A 47 2.59 -5.54 6.00
CA ARG A 47 1.69 -6.09 5.00
C ARG A 47 1.85 -5.32 3.69
N ILE A 48 2.04 -6.08 2.63
CA ILE A 48 1.96 -5.58 1.26
C ILE A 48 0.53 -5.07 1.04
N PRO A 49 0.32 -3.79 0.69
CA PRO A 49 -1.01 -3.30 0.34
C PRO A 49 -1.49 -4.10 -0.88
N ALA A 50 -2.64 -4.76 -0.76
CA ALA A 50 -3.29 -5.34 -1.92
C ALA A 50 -3.46 -4.23 -2.97
N PRO A 51 -3.24 -4.50 -4.28
CA PRO A 51 -3.59 -3.53 -5.30
C PRO A 51 -5.04 -3.16 -5.02
N ALA A 52 -5.31 -1.85 -4.84
CA ALA A 52 -6.64 -1.35 -4.60
C ALA A 52 -7.51 -1.93 -5.70
N THR A 53 -8.21 -3.01 -5.35
CA THR A 53 -9.10 -3.68 -6.26
C THR A 53 -10.32 -2.81 -6.16
N ASN A 54 -10.24 -1.63 -6.78
CA ASN A 54 -11.38 -0.84 -7.16
C ASN A 54 -12.03 -1.58 -8.34
N HIS A 55 -12.39 -2.84 -8.11
CA HIS A 55 -13.52 -3.43 -8.76
C HIS A 55 -14.70 -2.81 -8.02
N PRO A 56 -15.46 -1.89 -8.62
CA PRO A 56 -16.86 -1.81 -8.23
C PRO A 56 -17.37 -3.23 -8.43
N VAL A 57 -17.62 -3.96 -7.36
CA VAL A 57 -18.57 -5.07 -7.42
C VAL A 57 -19.81 -4.46 -8.06
N PRO A 58 -20.16 -4.78 -9.32
CA PRO A 58 -21.49 -4.43 -9.77
C PRO A 58 -22.40 -5.13 -8.76
N PRO A 59 -23.37 -4.43 -8.15
CA PRO A 59 -24.37 -5.13 -7.38
C PRO A 59 -25.02 -6.13 -8.33
N THR A 60 -24.74 -7.42 -8.12
CA THR A 60 -25.51 -8.50 -8.70
C THR A 60 -26.86 -8.51 -8.01
N HIS A 61 -27.74 -7.60 -8.41
CA HIS A 61 -29.18 -7.60 -8.15
C HIS A 61 -29.83 -7.42 -9.52
N GLN A 62 -30.13 -8.50 -10.23
CA GLN A 62 -31.47 -9.12 -10.25
C GLN A 62 -32.51 -8.22 -10.95
N GLU A 63 -32.69 -8.47 -12.26
CA GLU A 63 -33.89 -8.21 -13.06
C GLU A 63 -33.89 -9.37 -14.09
N LYS A 64 -34.77 -10.37 -14.07
CA LYS A 64 -36.24 -10.40 -14.18
C LYS A 64 -36.76 -11.80 -13.82
#